data_AF-A0A6G0NYW1-F1
#
_entry.id   AF-A0A6G0NYW1-F1
#
_cell.length_a   1.000
_cell.length_b   1.000
_cell.length_c   1.000
_cell.angle_alpha   90.00
_cell.angle_beta   90.00
_cell.angle_gamma   90.00
#
_symmetry.space_group_name_H-M   'P 1'
#
loop_
_entity.id
_entity.type
_entity.pdbx_description
1 polymer ?
#
loop_
_entity_poly.entity_id
_entity_poly.type
_entity_poly.pdbx_seq_one_letter_code
_entity_poly.pdbx_strand_id
1 'polypeptide(L)'
;MSSVGESLEQRCTEVQFVPPGITGVCQPMDVAVIKPIKDAFRIYLMHHLDNPFPASTSEKRALIAHFVAEVWECVKPSTIVKCFARTGVIPTGPRDQDGTFQVKANDADAPLVQDE
;
A
#
# COMPACT_ATOMS: atom_id res chain seq x y z
N MET A 1 10.76 -23.96 13.88
CA MET A 1 10.56 -22.81 12.99
C MET A 1 10.05 -21.69 13.86
N SER A 2 10.69 -20.52 13.83
CA SER A 2 10.12 -19.33 14.46
C SER A 2 8.82 -18.97 13.74
N SER A 3 7.87 -18.39 14.47
CA SER A 3 6.68 -17.84 13.84
C SER A 3 7.04 -16.65 12.94
N VAL A 4 6.13 -16.27 12.03
CA VAL A 4 6.31 -15.06 11.22
C VAL A 4 6.41 -13.83 12.13
N GLY A 5 5.61 -13.77 13.20
CA GLY A 5 5.64 -12.69 14.20
C GLY A 5 7.00 -12.57 14.89
N GLU A 6 7.50 -13.67 15.44
CA GLU A 6 8.84 -13.73 16.07
C GLU A 6 9.95 -13.29 15.10
N SER A 7 9.83 -13.66 13.82
CA SER A 7 10.80 -13.29 12.80
C SER A 7 10.76 -11.81 12.41
N LEU A 8 9.60 -11.16 12.55
CA LEU A 8 9.43 -9.71 12.34
C LEU A 8 9.91 -8.92 13.55
N GLU A 9 9.63 -9.40 14.76
CA GLU A 9 10.12 -8.82 16.02
C GLU A 9 11.66 -8.83 16.08
N GLN A 10 12.30 -9.94 15.71
CA GLN A 10 13.76 -10.05 15.60
C GLN A 10 14.37 -9.06 14.60
N ARG A 11 13.58 -8.54 13.66
CA ARG A 11 13.99 -7.54 12.67
C ARG A 11 13.60 -6.11 13.06
N CYS A 12 13.10 -5.91 14.27
CA CYS A 12 12.59 -4.62 14.75
C CYS A 12 11.46 -4.05 13.88
N THR A 13 10.62 -4.93 13.32
CA THR A 13 9.47 -4.52 12.50
C THR A 13 8.21 -4.46 13.34
N GLU A 14 7.61 -3.27 13.45
CA GLU A 14 6.28 -3.11 14.05
C GLU A 14 5.19 -3.61 13.09
N VAL A 15 4.23 -4.37 13.63
CA VAL A 15 3.10 -4.91 12.88
C VAL A 15 1.83 -4.17 13.28
N GLN A 16 1.11 -3.62 12.30
CA GLN A 16 -0.21 -3.06 12.55
C GLN A 16 -1.31 -4.12 12.40
N PHE A 17 -2.22 -4.13 13.37
CA PHE A 17 -3.40 -4.97 13.32
C PHE A 17 -4.41 -4.43 12.29
N VAL A 18 -4.87 -5.31 11.39
CA VAL A 18 -5.96 -5.03 10.46
C VAL A 18 -7.13 -5.94 10.81
N PRO A 19 -8.25 -5.39 11.31
CA PRO A 19 -9.45 -6.17 11.59
C PRO A 19 -9.97 -6.92 10.35
N PRO A 20 -10.63 -8.08 10.56
CA PRO A 20 -11.26 -8.81 9.45
C PRO A 20 -12.38 -7.99 8.82
N GLY A 21 -12.55 -8.13 7.50
CA GLY A 21 -13.66 -7.51 6.76
C GLY A 21 -13.48 -6.03 6.41
N ILE A 22 -12.37 -5.39 6.80
CA ILE A 22 -12.14 -3.95 6.53
C ILE A 22 -10.89 -3.65 5.68
N THR A 23 -10.38 -4.63 4.94
CA THR A 23 -9.16 -4.44 4.13
C THR A 23 -9.31 -3.33 3.10
N GLY A 24 -10.50 -3.19 2.50
CA GLY A 24 -10.83 -2.09 1.58
C GLY A 24 -10.87 -0.69 2.22
N VAL A 25 -10.64 -0.57 3.52
CA VAL A 25 -10.54 0.68 4.28
C VAL A 25 -9.14 0.86 4.88
N CYS A 26 -8.59 -0.20 5.46
CA CYS A 26 -7.37 -0.12 6.27
C CYS A 26 -6.10 -0.61 5.55
N GLN A 27 -6.20 -1.31 4.41
CA GLN A 27 -5.02 -1.79 3.68
C GLN A 27 -4.68 -0.88 2.50
N PRO A 28 -3.52 -0.19 2.50
CA PRO A 28 -3.13 0.76 1.46
C PRO A 28 -3.19 0.19 0.03
N MET A 29 -2.83 -1.08 -0.11
CA MET A 29 -2.87 -1.77 -1.41
C MET A 29 -4.30 -1.85 -1.95
N ASP A 30 -5.24 -2.34 -1.16
CA ASP A 30 -6.64 -2.49 -1.56
C ASP A 30 -7.34 -1.14 -1.77
N VAL A 31 -7.05 -0.16 -0.91
CA VAL A 31 -7.72 1.15 -0.93
C VAL A 31 -7.43 1.95 -2.19
N ALA A 32 -6.20 1.89 -2.72
CA ALA A 32 -5.83 2.79 -3.80
C ALA A 32 -4.74 2.32 -4.77
N VAL A 33 -4.09 1.17 -4.56
CA VAL A 33 -3.07 0.67 -5.51
C VAL A 33 -3.65 -0.39 -6.45
N ILE A 34 -4.41 -1.34 -5.91
CA ILE A 34 -4.91 -2.50 -6.67
C ILE A 34 -5.91 -2.09 -7.76
N LYS A 35 -6.79 -1.12 -7.48
CA LYS A 35 -7.78 -0.68 -8.48
C LYS A 35 -7.12 -0.08 -9.73
N PRO A 36 -6.22 0.93 -9.63
CA PRO A 36 -5.51 1.44 -10.80
C PRO A 36 -4.76 0.35 -11.58
N ILE A 37 -4.13 -0.60 -10.89
CA ILE A 37 -3.44 -1.72 -11.54
C ILE A 37 -4.44 -2.57 -12.36
N LYS A 38 -5.58 -2.95 -11.76
CA LYS A 38 -6.63 -3.71 -12.45
C LYS A 38 -7.21 -2.95 -13.65
N ASP A 39 -7.45 -1.64 -13.50
CA ASP A 39 -7.99 -0.80 -14.56
C ASP A 39 -7.00 -0.68 -15.75
N ALA A 40 -5.70 -0.56 -15.46
CA ALA A 40 -4.64 -0.50 -16.46
C ALA A 40 -4.28 -1.87 -17.06
N PHE A 41 -4.63 -2.98 -16.40
CA PHE A 41 -4.35 -4.34 -16.88
C PHE A 41 -5.09 -4.68 -18.21
N ARG A 42 -5.95 -3.80 -18.72
CA ARG A 42 -6.49 -3.89 -20.09
C ARG A 42 -5.41 -4.07 -21.16
N ILE A 43 -4.17 -3.64 -20.91
CA ILE A 43 -3.02 -3.88 -21.80
C ILE A 43 -2.80 -5.37 -22.11
N TYR A 44 -3.09 -6.27 -21.17
CA TYR A 44 -3.00 -7.72 -21.38
C TYR A 44 -3.97 -8.19 -22.47
N LEU A 45 -5.20 -7.65 -22.46
CA LEU A 45 -6.20 -7.97 -23.48
C LEU A 45 -5.80 -7.39 -24.85
N MET A 46 -5.27 -6.16 -24.87
CA MET A 46 -4.80 -5.52 -26.10
C MET A 46 -3.63 -6.27 -26.72
N HIS A 47 -2.70 -6.76 -25.91
CA HIS A 47 -1.58 -7.59 -26.37
C HIS A 47 -2.06 -8.82 -27.16
N HIS A 48 -3.16 -9.44 -26.74
CA HIS A 48 -3.72 -10.62 -27.40
C HIS A 48 -4.56 -10.34 -28.65
N LEU A 49 -4.69 -9.07 -29.08
CA LEU A 49 -5.21 -8.76 -30.41
C LEU A 49 -4.22 -9.19 -31.50
N ASP A 50 -2.92 -9.04 -31.24
CA ASP A 50 -1.84 -9.34 -32.19
C ASP A 50 -1.01 -10.58 -31.81
N ASN A 51 -1.16 -11.09 -30.59
CA ASN A 51 -0.35 -12.20 -30.07
C ASN A 51 -1.24 -13.37 -29.59
N PRO A 52 -0.82 -14.64 -29.82
CA PRO A 52 -1.58 -15.79 -29.34
C PRO A 52 -1.66 -15.81 -27.81
N PHE A 53 -2.70 -16.47 -27.29
CA PHE A 53 -2.79 -16.74 -25.86
C PHE A 53 -1.72 -17.76 -25.43
N PRO A 54 -1.24 -17.69 -24.17
CA PRO A 54 -0.24 -18.63 -23.64
C PRO A 54 -0.73 -20.07 -23.70
N ALA A 55 0.16 -21.01 -24.03
CA ALA A 55 -0.18 -22.43 -24.18
C ALA A 55 -0.19 -23.18 -22.84
N SER A 56 0.47 -22.64 -21.81
CA SER A 56 0.56 -23.25 -20.48
C SER A 56 0.26 -22.28 -19.34
N THR A 57 -0.09 -22.83 -18.18
CA THR A 57 -0.28 -22.05 -16.94
C THR A 57 0.99 -21.32 -16.53
N SER A 58 2.17 -21.90 -16.78
CA SER A 58 3.45 -21.27 -16.45
C SER A 58 3.73 -20.07 -17.35
N GLU A 59 3.52 -20.18 -18.65
CA GLU A 59 3.64 -19.06 -19.59
C GLU A 59 2.62 -17.96 -19.26
N LYS A 60 1.37 -18.34 -18.96
CA LYS A 60 0.33 -17.39 -18.55
C LYS A 60 0.74 -16.60 -17.30
N ARG A 61 1.28 -17.27 -16.27
CA ARG A 61 1.75 -16.61 -15.05
C ARG A 61 2.93 -15.68 -15.33
N ALA A 62 3.88 -16.10 -16.16
CA ALA A 62 5.02 -15.27 -16.54
C ALA A 62 4.56 -14.01 -17.30
N LEU A 63 3.65 -14.16 -18.27
CA LEU A 63 3.11 -13.05 -19.05
C LEU A 63 2.30 -12.07 -18.18
N ILE A 64 1.43 -12.59 -17.29
CA ILE A 64 0.70 -11.75 -16.33
C ILE A 64 1.69 -11.00 -15.42
N ALA A 65 2.72 -11.66 -14.90
CA ALA A 65 3.71 -11.02 -14.04
C ALA A 65 4.47 -9.90 -14.77
N HIS A 66 4.81 -10.11 -16.04
CA HIS A 66 5.41 -9.08 -16.90
C HIS A 66 4.52 -7.84 -17.01
N PHE A 67 3.23 -8.02 -17.34
CA PHE A 67 2.30 -6.89 -17.44
C PHE A 67 2.00 -6.22 -16.11
N VAL A 68 1.95 -6.98 -15.00
CA VAL A 68 1.81 -6.39 -13.67
C VAL A 68 3.01 -5.48 -13.35
N ALA A 69 4.23 -5.91 -13.69
CA ALA A 69 5.43 -5.10 -13.52
C ALA A 69 5.39 -3.84 -14.40
N GLU A 70 4.97 -3.96 -15.66
CA GLU A 70 4.82 -2.80 -16.55
C GLU A 70 3.79 -1.78 -16.02
N VAL A 71 2.63 -2.27 -15.57
CA VAL A 71 1.59 -1.41 -14.98
C VAL A 71 2.04 -0.80 -13.65
N TRP A 72 2.87 -1.50 -12.88
CA TRP A 72 3.41 -0.99 -11.62
C TRP A 72 4.21 0.30 -11.82
N GLU A 73 4.96 0.42 -12.92
CA GLU A 73 5.72 1.64 -13.24
C GLU A 73 4.82 2.88 -13.45
N CYS A 74 3.53 2.68 -13.74
CA CYS A 74 2.56 3.77 -13.81
C CYS A 74 2.06 4.24 -12.42
N VAL A 75 2.32 3.49 -11.35
CA VAL A 75 1.92 3.84 -9.98
C VAL A 75 2.85 4.91 -9.44
N LYS A 76 2.35 6.15 -9.40
CA LYS A 76 3.13 7.29 -8.90
C LYS A 76 3.47 7.14 -7.42
N PRO A 77 4.67 7.57 -6.96
CA PRO A 77 5.01 7.59 -5.53
C PRO A 77 3.98 8.37 -4.68
N SER A 78 3.43 9.45 -5.23
CA SER A 78 2.38 10.23 -4.55
C SER A 78 1.07 9.47 -4.37
N THR A 79 0.77 8.49 -5.23
CA THR A 79 -0.35 7.56 -5.01
C THR A 79 -0.07 6.73 -3.76
N ILE A 80 1.11 6.11 -3.65
CA ILE A 80 1.50 5.29 -2.50
C ILE A 80 1.38 6.09 -1.19
N VAL A 81 1.97 7.29 -1.13
CA VAL A 81 1.88 8.14 0.08
C VAL A 81 0.43 8.45 0.46
N LYS A 82 -0.41 8.80 -0.53
CA LYS A 82 -1.84 9.07 -0.29
C LYS A 82 -2.59 7.84 0.19
N CYS A 83 -2.26 6.64 -0.29
CA CYS A 83 -2.87 5.39 0.17
C CYS A 83 -2.65 5.22 1.67
N PHE A 84 -1.39 5.28 2.12
CA PHE A 84 -1.02 5.10 3.52
C PHE A 84 -1.65 6.16 4.43
N ALA A 85 -1.74 7.42 3.97
CA ALA A 85 -2.41 8.48 4.73
C ALA A 85 -3.91 8.22 4.86
N ARG A 86 -4.57 7.78 3.77
CA ARG A 86 -6.01 7.48 3.76
C ARG A 86 -6.40 6.30 4.64
N THR A 87 -5.50 5.33 4.81
CA THR A 87 -5.77 4.14 5.64
C THR A 87 -5.45 4.36 7.12
N GLY A 88 -4.93 5.53 7.50
CA GLY A 88 -4.53 5.85 8.86
C GLY A 88 -3.26 5.12 9.33
N VAL A 89 -2.54 4.45 8.42
CA VAL A 89 -1.30 3.73 8.75
C VAL A 89 -0.17 4.72 9.05
N ILE A 90 -0.17 5.87 8.36
CA ILE A 90 0.72 7.00 8.68
C ILE A 90 -0.10 8.15 9.27
N PRO A 91 0.51 8.97 10.15
CA PRO A 91 -0.17 10.13 10.73
C PRO A 91 -0.79 11.06 9.68
N THR A 92 -1.99 11.54 9.98
CA THR A 92 -2.77 12.47 9.15
C THR A 92 -2.61 13.90 9.67
N GLY A 93 -2.26 14.84 8.79
CA GLY A 93 -2.11 16.27 9.11
C GLY A 93 -1.03 16.96 8.24
N PRO A 94 -0.59 18.18 8.62
CA PRO A 94 0.26 19.02 7.78
C PRO A 94 1.56 18.32 7.43
N ARG A 95 2.03 18.49 6.19
CA ARG A 95 3.33 18.00 5.73
C ARG A 95 4.15 19.19 5.22
N ASP A 96 5.46 19.14 5.43
CA ASP A 96 6.36 20.12 4.83
C ASP A 96 6.59 19.86 3.33
N GLN A 97 7.47 20.64 2.72
CA GLN A 97 7.82 20.55 1.30
C GLN A 97 8.46 19.20 0.94
N ASP A 98 9.06 18.51 1.91
CA ASP A 98 9.68 17.20 1.77
C ASP A 98 8.69 16.06 2.05
N GLY A 99 7.44 16.37 2.41
CA GLY A 99 6.38 15.39 2.67
C GLY A 99 6.40 14.79 4.09
N THR A 100 7.24 15.32 4.98
CA THR A 100 7.36 14.84 6.37
C THR A 100 6.18 15.34 7.19
N PHE A 101 5.58 14.45 7.99
CA PHE A 101 4.48 14.81 8.87
C PHE A 101 4.95 15.81 9.94
N GLN A 102 4.29 16.95 10.00
CA GLN A 102 4.56 18.02 10.94
C GLN A 102 3.68 17.82 12.16
N VAL A 103 4.31 17.39 13.26
CA VAL A 103 3.70 17.48 14.58
C VAL A 103 3.77 18.96 14.98
N LYS A 104 2.63 19.64 15.12
CA LYS A 104 2.62 20.91 15.85
C LYS A 104 3.17 20.59 17.23
N ALA A 105 4.34 21.13 17.59
CA ALA A 105 4.80 21.08 18.97
C ALA A 105 3.62 21.59 19.81
N ASN A 106 3.12 20.75 20.71
CA ASN A 106 2.06 21.16 21.61
C ASN A 106 2.51 22.47 22.25
N ASP A 107 1.75 23.54 22.00
CA ASP A 107 1.88 24.75 22.80
C ASP A 107 1.82 24.30 24.27
N ALA A 108 2.74 24.82 25.07
CA ALA A 108 3.06 24.36 26.43
C ALA A 108 1.93 24.52 27.48
N ASP A 109 0.68 24.58 27.04
CA ASP A 109 -0.52 24.94 27.81
C ASP A 109 -1.60 23.84 27.83
N ALA A 110 -1.27 22.59 27.46
CA ALA A 110 -2.18 21.47 27.72
C ALA A 110 -2.34 21.30 29.24
N PRO A 111 -3.54 21.49 29.82
CA PRO A 111 -3.72 21.42 31.26
C PRO A 111 -3.41 20.00 31.73
N LEU A 112 -2.52 19.90 32.72
CA LEU A 112 -2.20 18.65 33.39
C LEU A 112 -3.49 18.10 34.00
N VAL A 113 -3.94 16.95 33.50
CA VAL A 113 -5.02 16.20 34.15
C VAL A 113 -4.46 15.73 35.48
N GLN A 114 -4.93 16.33 36.58
CA GLN A 114 -4.65 15.84 37.91
C GLN A 114 -5.53 14.61 38.13
N ASP A 115 -4.90 13.46 38.34
CA ASP A 115 -5.59 12.27 38.79
C ASP A 115 -6.11 12.54 40.22
N GLU A 116 -7.44 12.47 40.39
CA GLU A 116 -8.11 12.42 41.71
C GLU A 116 -7.94 11.06 42.39
#